data_AF-X0CAY2-F1
#
_entry.id   AF-X0CAY2-F1
#
_cell.length_a   1.000
_cell.length_b   1.000
_cell.length_c   1.000
_cell.angle_alpha   90.00
_cell.angle_beta   90.00
_cell.angle_gamma   90.00
#
_symmetry.space_group_name_H-M   'P 1'
#
loop_
_entity.id
_entity.type
_entity.pdbx_description
1 polymer ?
#
loop_
_entity_poly.entity_id
_entity_poly.type
_entity_poly.pdbx_seq_one_letter_code
_entity_poly.pdbx_strand_id
1 'polypeptide(L)'
;MKNTDIYVMALSEQDPNHNKLNQRTYLRSPPCYKPSQCTPLFLAAFTRRGAGCCIHTHSQWAVLVTLLLESQGPGKDRVFEINNIEQIKGFGRGMNKTGNLGYHDTLRIPVIENTPHEEDLTEYLEEAMDKYPDTYAVLVRRHGVYVWGDNVHKAKTQCESLDYLFQLAVEMKKLGLPWISEVEQIAPQRT
;
A
#
# COMPACT_ATOMS: atom_id res chain seq x y z
N MET A 1 3.39 19.50 -17.65
CA MET A 1 4.63 19.01 -17.02
C MET A 1 5.61 18.64 -18.13
N LYS A 2 6.84 19.15 -18.09
CA LYS A 2 7.90 18.79 -19.03
C LYS A 2 8.75 17.67 -18.43
N ASN A 3 9.44 16.89 -19.27
CA ASN A 3 10.36 15.85 -18.79
C ASN A 3 11.49 16.42 -17.90
N THR A 4 11.88 17.68 -18.13
CA THR A 4 12.87 18.43 -17.32
C THR A 4 12.39 18.75 -15.91
N ASP A 5 11.09 18.67 -15.64
CA ASP A 5 10.51 18.93 -14.32
C ASP A 5 10.53 17.68 -13.42
N ILE A 6 11.03 16.54 -13.93
CA ILE A 6 11.02 15.25 -13.24
C ILE A 6 12.40 14.98 -12.62
N TYR A 7 12.41 14.69 -11.32
CA TYR A 7 13.57 14.15 -10.61
C TYR A 7 13.94 12.76 -11.13
N VAL A 8 15.23 12.53 -11.35
CA VAL A 8 15.77 11.21 -11.68
C VAL A 8 16.80 10.84 -10.65
N MET A 9 16.60 9.70 -10.00
CA MET A 9 17.48 9.17 -8.97
C MET A 9 18.06 7.84 -9.45
N ALA A 10 19.35 7.63 -9.22
CA ALA A 10 20.01 6.36 -9.50
C ALA A 10 19.86 5.43 -8.28
N LEU A 11 18.89 4.51 -8.30
CA LEU A 11 18.63 3.60 -7.17
C LEU A 11 19.88 2.80 -6.78
N SER A 12 20.68 2.34 -7.75
CA SER A 12 21.92 1.58 -7.52
C SER A 12 23.06 2.40 -6.89
N GLU A 13 22.96 3.73 -6.90
CA GLU A 13 23.96 4.65 -6.35
C GLU A 13 23.52 5.27 -5.01
N GLN A 14 22.40 4.81 -4.46
CA GLN A 14 21.97 5.21 -3.11
C GLN A 14 22.67 4.36 -2.05
N ASP A 15 22.93 4.95 -0.88
CA ASP A 15 23.43 4.20 0.27
C ASP A 15 22.39 3.13 0.66
N PRO A 16 22.73 1.83 0.59
CA PRO A 16 21.79 0.74 0.88
C PRO A 16 21.27 0.77 2.33
N ASN A 17 21.99 1.43 3.24
CA ASN A 17 21.58 1.53 4.64
C ASN A 17 20.73 2.78 4.93
N HIS A 18 20.50 3.67 3.96
CA HIS A 18 19.76 4.93 4.11
C HIS A 18 20.24 5.82 5.29
N ASN A 19 21.44 5.56 5.85
CA ASN A 19 21.99 6.19 7.05
C ASN A 19 22.26 7.69 6.89
N LYS A 20 22.16 8.20 5.66
CA LYS A 20 22.26 9.62 5.32
C LYS A 20 21.06 10.04 4.49
N LEU A 21 19.93 10.32 5.16
CA LEU A 21 18.74 10.95 4.57
C LEU A 21 19.08 12.18 3.68
N ASN A 22 20.20 12.85 3.97
CA ASN A 22 20.68 14.07 3.31
C ASN A 22 21.65 13.86 2.13
N GLN A 23 22.06 12.62 1.79
CA GLN A 23 22.92 12.35 0.62
C GLN A 23 22.22 11.41 -0.35
N ARG A 24 21.25 11.95 -1.10
CA ARG A 24 20.62 11.24 -2.23
C ARG A 24 21.32 11.58 -3.53
N THR A 25 21.65 10.57 -4.33
CA THR A 25 22.30 10.76 -5.63
C THR A 25 21.25 10.96 -6.71
N TYR A 26 21.07 12.20 -7.16
CA TYR A 26 20.18 12.56 -8.26
C TYR A 26 20.94 12.70 -9.57
N LEU A 27 20.56 11.92 -10.58
CA LEU A 27 21.03 12.12 -11.97
C LEU A 27 20.42 13.36 -12.61
N ARG A 28 19.21 13.73 -12.16
CA ARG A 28 18.54 14.97 -12.56
C ARG A 28 17.75 15.54 -11.40
N SER A 29 18.02 16.80 -11.09
CA SER A 29 17.26 17.61 -10.14
C SER A 29 16.83 18.91 -10.82
N PRO A 30 15.53 19.16 -10.99
CA PRO A 30 15.04 20.46 -11.43
C PRO A 30 15.51 21.58 -10.48
N PRO A 31 15.98 22.74 -10.99
CA PRO A 31 16.62 23.77 -10.18
C PRO A 31 15.66 24.53 -9.25
N CYS A 32 14.36 24.54 -9.56
CA CYS A 32 13.35 25.32 -8.83
C CYS A 32 12.36 24.48 -8.02
N TYR A 33 12.52 23.15 -7.99
CA TYR A 33 11.62 22.26 -7.26
C TYR A 33 12.33 21.60 -6.07
N LYS A 34 11.56 20.89 -5.27
CA LYS A 34 12.07 19.97 -4.23
C LYS A 34 11.55 18.56 -4.51
N PRO A 35 12.30 17.51 -4.15
CA PRO A 35 11.79 16.14 -4.18
C PRO A 35 10.53 16.01 -3.32
N SER A 36 9.66 15.05 -3.67
CA SER A 36 8.49 14.73 -2.85
C SER A 36 8.92 14.30 -1.44
N GLN A 37 8.16 14.70 -0.43
CA GLN A 37 8.36 14.24 0.94
C GLN A 37 8.13 12.72 1.07
N CYS A 38 7.35 12.12 0.16
CA CYS A 38 7.16 10.66 0.04
C CYS A 38 8.40 9.89 -0.44
N THR A 39 9.48 10.57 -0.83
CA THR A 39 10.67 9.92 -1.41
C THR A 39 11.24 8.79 -0.54
N PRO A 40 11.45 8.94 0.78
CA PRO A 40 11.93 7.84 1.63
C PRO A 40 10.98 6.62 1.60
N LEU A 41 9.68 6.86 1.62
CA LEU A 41 8.66 5.80 1.64
C LEU A 41 8.64 5.02 0.32
N PHE A 42 8.81 5.71 -0.81
CA PHE A 42 8.98 5.05 -2.10
C PHE A 42 10.27 4.23 -2.16
N LEU A 43 11.37 4.75 -1.61
CA LEU A 43 12.63 4.00 -1.53
C LEU A 43 12.51 2.73 -0.71
N ALA A 44 11.77 2.74 0.41
CA ALA A 44 11.48 1.55 1.19
C ALA A 44 10.79 0.45 0.34
N ALA A 45 9.78 0.81 -0.47
CA ALA A 45 9.13 -0.14 -1.37
C ALA A 45 10.09 -0.68 -2.47
N PHE A 46 10.90 0.20 -3.08
CA PHE A 46 11.88 -0.22 -4.10
C PHE A 46 12.94 -1.17 -3.53
N THR A 47 13.47 -0.87 -2.35
CA THR A 47 14.61 -1.59 -1.76
C THR A 47 14.17 -2.85 -1.02
N ARG A 48 13.10 -2.79 -0.23
CA ARG A 48 12.64 -3.93 0.58
C ARG A 48 11.69 -4.86 -0.14
N ARG A 49 10.94 -4.38 -1.15
CA ARG A 49 9.94 -5.19 -1.85
C ARG A 49 10.28 -5.43 -3.32
N GLY A 50 11.41 -4.92 -3.81
CA GLY A 50 11.81 -5.06 -5.22
C GLY A 50 10.77 -4.47 -6.17
N ALA A 51 10.05 -3.45 -5.72
CA ALA A 51 9.00 -2.82 -6.52
C ALA A 51 9.58 -2.24 -7.83
N GLY A 52 8.79 -2.23 -8.89
CA GLY A 52 9.09 -1.46 -10.10
C GLY A 52 8.33 -0.14 -10.18
N CYS A 53 7.29 0.02 -9.36
CA CYS A 53 6.51 1.25 -9.24
C CYS A 53 5.86 1.33 -7.85
N CYS A 54 5.78 2.54 -7.30
CA CYS A 54 4.99 2.85 -6.12
C CYS A 54 4.04 4.02 -6.44
N ILE A 55 2.81 3.93 -5.94
CA ILE A 55 1.75 4.92 -6.07
C ILE A 55 1.30 5.30 -4.67
N HIS A 56 1.13 6.60 -4.45
CA HIS A 56 0.55 7.13 -3.23
C HIS A 56 -0.70 7.94 -3.57
N THR A 57 -1.78 7.73 -2.82
CA THR A 57 -3.01 8.49 -2.97
C THR A 57 -3.54 8.94 -1.62
N HIS A 58 -4.19 10.10 -1.61
CA HIS A 58 -5.01 10.59 -0.49
C HIS A 58 -6.48 10.28 -0.76
N SER A 59 -6.77 9.03 -1.19
CA SER A 59 -8.15 8.63 -1.46
C SER A 59 -9.02 8.84 -0.22
N GLN A 60 -10.19 9.46 -0.44
CA GLN A 60 -11.19 9.62 0.62
C GLN A 60 -11.63 8.26 1.18
N TRP A 61 -11.70 7.22 0.34
CA TRP A 61 -12.08 5.88 0.76
C TRP A 61 -11.01 5.23 1.64
N ALA A 62 -9.73 5.38 1.27
CA ALA A 62 -8.62 4.94 2.12
C ALA A 62 -8.69 5.61 3.50
N VAL A 63 -8.86 6.93 3.53
CA VAL A 63 -8.99 7.71 4.78
C VAL A 63 -10.17 7.21 5.62
N LEU A 64 -11.35 7.06 5.02
CA LEU A 64 -12.55 6.60 5.74
C LEU A 64 -12.39 5.18 6.32
N VAL A 65 -11.78 4.26 5.58
CA VAL A 65 -11.49 2.90 6.10
C VAL A 65 -10.61 2.97 7.35
N THR A 66 -9.57 3.81 7.35
CA THR A 66 -8.70 3.94 8.53
C THR A 66 -9.42 4.52 9.75
N LEU A 67 -10.39 5.41 9.55
CA LEU A 67 -11.23 5.99 10.61
C LEU A 67 -12.25 4.97 11.13
N LEU A 68 -12.86 4.18 10.23
CA LEU A 68 -13.76 3.09 10.62
C LEU A 68 -13.02 2.04 11.46
N LEU A 69 -11.79 1.71 11.12
CA LEU A 69 -10.93 0.83 11.91
C LEU A 69 -10.58 1.44 13.28
N GLU A 70 -10.23 2.74 13.32
CA GLU A 70 -9.95 3.46 14.57
C GLU A 70 -11.15 3.38 15.53
N SER A 71 -12.37 3.57 15.02
CA SER A 71 -13.60 3.52 15.82
C SER A 71 -13.92 2.15 16.42
N GLN A 72 -13.30 1.08 15.93
CA GLN A 72 -13.48 -0.28 16.48
C GLN A 72 -12.67 -0.51 17.77
N GLY A 73 -11.75 0.40 18.09
CA GLY A 73 -10.93 0.39 19.29
C GLY A 73 -9.61 -0.41 19.14
N PRO A 74 -8.74 -0.32 20.16
CA PRO A 74 -7.41 -0.90 20.11
C PRO A 74 -7.41 -2.41 19.83
N GLY A 75 -6.52 -2.85 18.94
CA GLY A 75 -6.33 -4.26 18.59
C GLY A 75 -7.16 -4.73 17.39
N LYS A 76 -8.18 -3.96 16.97
CA LYS A 76 -8.94 -4.16 15.73
C LYS A 76 -8.70 -3.07 14.69
N ASP A 77 -7.77 -2.16 14.98
CA ASP A 77 -7.54 -0.92 14.25
C ASP A 77 -6.30 -0.96 13.35
N ARG A 78 -5.51 -2.05 13.41
CA ARG A 78 -4.17 -2.16 12.80
C ARG A 78 -4.14 -2.81 11.42
N VAL A 79 -5.23 -3.46 10.99
CA VAL A 79 -5.30 -4.16 9.70
C VAL A 79 -6.69 -3.99 9.11
N PHE A 80 -6.75 -3.59 7.85
CA PHE A 80 -7.95 -3.73 7.03
C PHE A 80 -8.00 -5.14 6.45
N GLU A 81 -9.10 -5.85 6.70
CA GLU A 81 -9.34 -7.20 6.17
C GLU A 81 -10.67 -7.26 5.44
N ILE A 82 -10.68 -7.89 4.26
CA ILE A 82 -11.89 -8.16 3.46
C ILE A 82 -11.74 -9.48 2.71
N ASN A 83 -12.81 -10.29 2.67
CA ASN A 83 -12.83 -11.57 1.96
C ASN A 83 -14.10 -11.73 1.11
N ASN A 84 -14.16 -12.77 0.27
CA ASN A 84 -15.34 -13.12 -0.53
C ASN A 84 -15.82 -12.00 -1.47
N ILE A 85 -14.89 -11.17 -1.98
CA ILE A 85 -15.13 -10.15 -2.99
C ILE A 85 -14.23 -10.40 -4.19
N GLU A 86 -14.78 -10.45 -5.40
CA GLU A 86 -14.06 -10.80 -6.63
C GLU A 86 -12.82 -9.94 -6.88
N GLN A 87 -12.87 -8.66 -6.49
CA GLN A 87 -11.78 -7.70 -6.69
C GLN A 87 -10.47 -8.10 -5.96
N ILE A 88 -10.52 -8.95 -4.93
CA ILE A 88 -9.30 -9.39 -4.23
C ILE A 88 -8.39 -10.26 -5.12
N LYS A 89 -8.92 -10.84 -6.21
CA LYS A 89 -8.13 -11.58 -7.21
C LYS A 89 -7.14 -10.70 -7.98
N GLY A 90 -7.22 -9.38 -7.84
CA GLY A 90 -6.25 -8.43 -8.37
C GLY A 90 -4.90 -8.44 -7.64
N PHE A 91 -4.80 -9.11 -6.49
CA PHE A 91 -3.59 -9.14 -5.66
C PHE A 91 -2.87 -10.48 -5.75
N GLY A 92 -1.54 -10.43 -5.76
CA GLY A 92 -0.71 -11.62 -5.64
C GLY A 92 -0.87 -12.25 -4.25
N ARG A 93 -0.54 -13.54 -4.11
CA ARG A 93 -0.52 -14.22 -2.81
C ARG A 93 0.60 -13.74 -1.87
N GLY A 94 1.51 -12.90 -2.38
CA GLY A 94 2.63 -12.34 -1.65
C GLY A 94 3.99 -12.71 -2.26
N MET A 95 5.06 -12.24 -1.61
CA MET A 95 6.42 -12.48 -2.08
C MET A 95 6.76 -13.97 -2.06
N ASN A 96 7.45 -14.45 -3.10
CA ASN A 96 7.86 -15.86 -3.26
C ASN A 96 6.70 -16.86 -3.38
N LYS A 97 5.47 -16.40 -3.61
CA LYS A 97 4.29 -17.25 -3.86
C LYS A 97 3.81 -17.08 -5.29
N THR A 98 3.31 -18.16 -5.88
CA THR A 98 2.77 -18.15 -7.23
C THR A 98 1.27 -17.95 -7.23
N GLY A 99 0.80 -17.10 -8.15
CA GLY A 99 -0.62 -16.85 -8.37
C GLY A 99 -1.18 -15.71 -7.53
N ASN A 100 -2.45 -15.44 -7.78
CA ASN A 100 -3.22 -14.40 -7.12
C ASN A 100 -4.09 -14.99 -6.01
N LEU A 101 -4.60 -14.12 -5.14
CA LEU A 101 -5.65 -14.49 -4.20
C LEU A 101 -6.86 -15.06 -4.97
N GLY A 102 -7.49 -16.08 -4.39
CA GLY A 102 -8.78 -16.59 -4.83
C GLY A 102 -9.93 -15.80 -4.19
N TYR A 103 -11.15 -16.04 -4.68
CA TYR A 103 -12.36 -15.39 -4.18
C TYR A 103 -12.56 -15.56 -2.66
N HIS A 104 -12.27 -16.74 -2.12
CA HIS A 104 -12.42 -17.06 -0.69
C HIS A 104 -11.22 -16.67 0.17
N ASP A 105 -10.13 -16.16 -0.43
CA ASP A 105 -9.00 -15.70 0.35
C ASP A 105 -9.35 -14.39 1.08
N THR A 106 -8.52 -13.99 2.05
CA THR A 106 -8.67 -12.73 2.77
C THR A 106 -7.55 -11.79 2.39
N LEU A 107 -7.89 -10.64 1.81
CA LEU A 107 -6.95 -9.55 1.59
C LEU A 107 -6.66 -8.85 2.93
N ARG A 108 -5.38 -8.58 3.22
CA ARG A 108 -4.92 -7.92 4.45
C ARG A 108 -4.03 -6.74 4.13
N ILE A 109 -4.44 -5.54 4.53
CA ILE A 109 -3.70 -4.30 4.34
C ILE A 109 -3.38 -3.71 5.72
N PRO A 110 -2.11 -3.66 6.14
CA PRO A 110 -1.74 -3.05 7.42
C PRO A 110 -2.06 -1.55 7.45
N VAL A 111 -2.38 -1.06 8.64
CA VAL A 111 -2.63 0.34 8.94
C VAL A 111 -1.59 0.82 9.95
N ILE A 112 -0.85 1.86 9.59
CA ILE A 112 0.08 2.56 10.49
C ILE A 112 -0.50 3.91 10.90
N GLU A 113 -0.03 4.42 12.04
CA GLU A 113 -0.40 5.76 12.48
C GLU A 113 0.31 6.81 11.63
N ASN A 114 -0.35 7.95 11.43
CA ASN A 114 0.29 9.09 10.80
C ASN A 114 1.19 9.82 11.78
N THR A 115 2.27 10.40 11.27
CA THR A 115 3.21 11.23 12.03
C THR A 115 3.23 12.64 11.45
N PRO A 116 3.53 13.68 12.25
CA PRO A 116 3.68 15.05 11.74
C PRO A 116 4.86 15.21 10.76
N HIS A 117 5.87 14.34 10.87
CA HIS A 117 7.05 14.33 10.02
C HIS A 117 7.11 13.03 9.23
N GLU A 118 7.12 13.17 7.90
CA GLU A 118 7.08 12.02 6.98
C GLU A 118 8.36 11.16 7.03
N GLU A 119 9.47 11.71 7.53
CA GLU A 119 10.71 10.96 7.75
C GLU A 119 10.50 9.86 8.80
N ASP A 120 9.80 10.16 9.89
CA ASP A 120 9.46 9.21 10.95
C ASP A 120 8.50 8.12 10.47
N LEU A 121 7.74 8.39 9.40
CA LEU A 121 6.79 7.42 8.84
C LEU A 121 7.50 6.23 8.18
N THR A 122 8.75 6.43 7.75
CA THR A 122 9.54 5.41 7.04
C THR A 122 9.75 4.17 7.89
N GLU A 123 10.15 4.32 9.15
CA GLU A 123 10.41 3.18 10.05
C GLU A 123 9.15 2.35 10.28
N TYR A 124 8.01 3.01 10.52
CA TYR A 124 6.72 2.32 10.70
C TYR A 124 6.24 1.63 9.42
N LEU A 125 6.48 2.24 8.25
CA LEU A 125 6.19 1.63 6.97
C LEU A 125 7.02 0.35 6.76
N GLU A 126 8.32 0.41 7.06
CA GLU A 126 9.23 -0.73 6.95
C GLU A 126 8.87 -1.85 7.92
N GLU A 127 8.53 -1.53 9.17
CA GLU A 127 8.05 -2.51 10.15
C GLU A 127 6.75 -3.19 9.67
N ALA A 128 5.79 -2.40 9.17
CA ALA A 128 4.54 -2.92 8.63
C ALA A 128 4.77 -3.81 7.41
N MET A 129 5.68 -3.41 6.52
CA MET A 129 6.11 -4.24 5.40
C MET A 129 6.62 -5.59 5.94
N ASP A 130 7.55 -5.60 6.89
CA ASP A 130 8.21 -6.83 7.37
C ASP A 130 7.26 -7.76 8.12
N LYS A 131 6.32 -7.19 8.90
CA LYS A 131 5.27 -7.94 9.59
C LYS A 131 4.23 -8.54 8.63
N TYR A 132 4.01 -7.90 7.48
CA TYR A 132 3.05 -8.33 6.46
C TYR A 132 3.76 -8.54 5.12
N PRO A 133 4.61 -9.58 4.97
CA PRO A 133 5.46 -9.78 3.80
C PRO A 133 4.66 -10.03 2.50
N ASP A 134 3.40 -10.45 2.62
CA ASP A 134 2.51 -10.69 1.49
C ASP A 134 1.72 -9.44 1.05
N THR A 135 1.84 -8.32 1.77
CA THR A 135 1.09 -7.11 1.44
C THR A 135 1.73 -6.33 0.29
N TYR A 136 0.89 -5.64 -0.47
CA TYR A 136 1.30 -4.75 -1.56
C TYR A 136 0.97 -3.28 -1.27
N ALA A 137 0.42 -3.00 -0.08
CA ALA A 137 0.10 -1.65 0.32
C ALA A 137 0.12 -1.48 1.83
N VAL A 138 0.29 -0.23 2.26
CA VAL A 138 0.13 0.18 3.65
C VAL A 138 -0.80 1.39 3.68
N LEU A 139 -1.83 1.31 4.52
CA LEU A 139 -2.70 2.43 4.85
C LEU A 139 -2.03 3.28 5.94
N VAL A 140 -2.11 4.59 5.79
CA VAL A 140 -1.65 5.56 6.79
C VAL A 140 -2.87 6.28 7.34
N ARG A 141 -3.13 6.12 8.64
CA ARG A 141 -4.37 6.60 9.28
C ARG A 141 -4.57 8.08 9.03
N ARG A 142 -5.78 8.49 8.62
CA ARG A 142 -6.12 9.91 8.35
C ARG A 142 -5.28 10.56 7.23
N HIS A 143 -4.58 9.79 6.40
CA HIS A 143 -3.70 10.30 5.35
C HIS A 143 -4.02 9.68 3.99
N GLY A 144 -3.89 8.36 3.86
CA GLY A 144 -4.04 7.72 2.54
C GLY A 144 -3.45 6.32 2.49
N VAL A 145 -2.97 5.93 1.31
CA VAL A 145 -2.39 4.61 1.06
C VAL A 145 -1.12 4.71 0.20
N TYR A 146 -0.14 3.86 0.49
CA TYR A 146 1.03 3.60 -0.37
C TYR A 146 0.87 2.21 -0.96
N VAL A 147 0.97 2.08 -2.28
CA VAL A 147 0.77 0.84 -3.03
C VAL A 147 1.97 0.60 -3.92
N TRP A 148 2.46 -0.63 -4.02
CA TRP A 148 3.60 -0.96 -4.88
C TRP A 148 3.38 -2.23 -5.68
N GLY A 149 4.04 -2.31 -6.85
CA GLY A 149 4.01 -3.50 -7.68
C GLY A 149 5.24 -3.60 -8.59
N ASP A 150 5.43 -4.77 -9.20
CA ASP A 150 6.61 -5.08 -10.03
C ASP A 150 6.76 -4.14 -11.24
N ASN A 151 5.68 -3.50 -11.66
CA ASN A 151 5.68 -2.50 -12.73
C ASN A 151 4.50 -1.54 -12.56
N VAL A 152 4.49 -0.48 -13.37
CA VAL A 152 3.44 0.56 -13.34
C VAL A 152 2.03 0.01 -13.54
N HIS A 153 1.85 -1.02 -14.39
CA HIS A 153 0.55 -1.61 -14.64
C HIS A 153 0.05 -2.35 -13.40
N LYS A 154 0.89 -3.18 -12.77
CA LYS A 154 0.53 -3.89 -11.54
C LYS A 154 0.23 -2.93 -10.39
N ALA A 155 1.11 -1.94 -10.15
CA ALA A 155 0.90 -0.96 -9.10
C ALA A 155 -0.42 -0.18 -9.30
N LYS A 156 -0.71 0.23 -10.54
CA LYS A 156 -1.97 0.91 -10.88
C LYS A 156 -3.19 0.02 -10.67
N THR A 157 -3.18 -1.21 -11.20
CA THR A 157 -4.31 -2.15 -11.06
C THR A 157 -4.59 -2.49 -9.60
N GLN A 158 -3.55 -2.66 -8.79
CA GLN A 158 -3.69 -2.89 -7.35
C GLN A 158 -4.24 -1.64 -6.65
N CYS A 159 -3.76 -0.44 -7.00
CA CYS A 159 -4.26 0.81 -6.46
C CYS A 159 -5.76 1.01 -6.77
N GLU A 160 -6.19 0.74 -8.00
CA GLU A 160 -7.61 0.81 -8.39
C GLU A 160 -8.46 -0.25 -7.67
N SER A 161 -7.94 -1.48 -7.55
CA SER A 161 -8.59 -2.57 -6.81
C SER A 161 -8.76 -2.23 -5.33
N LEU A 162 -7.74 -1.62 -4.70
CA LEU A 162 -7.82 -1.16 -3.32
C LEU A 162 -8.86 -0.05 -3.17
N ASP A 163 -8.84 0.94 -4.05
CA ASP A 163 -9.80 2.05 -3.96
C ASP A 163 -11.26 1.58 -4.07
N TYR A 164 -11.51 0.65 -5.00
CA TYR A 164 -12.80 -0.05 -5.10
C TYR A 164 -13.17 -0.78 -3.80
N LEU A 165 -12.25 -1.59 -3.25
CA LEU A 165 -12.49 -2.36 -2.04
C LEU A 165 -12.72 -1.46 -0.82
N PHE A 166 -12.02 -0.33 -0.73
CA PHE A 166 -12.21 0.64 0.34
C PHE A 166 -13.57 1.32 0.24
N GLN A 167 -13.99 1.74 -0.97
CA GLN A 167 -15.32 2.29 -1.19
C GLN A 167 -16.39 1.27 -0.78
N LEU A 168 -16.26 0.03 -1.27
CA LEU A 168 -17.21 -1.04 -0.96
C LEU A 168 -17.26 -1.31 0.55
N ALA A 169 -16.11 -1.37 1.22
CA ALA A 169 -16.04 -1.59 2.67
C ALA A 169 -16.78 -0.48 3.45
N VAL A 170 -16.65 0.78 3.04
CA VAL A 170 -17.38 1.90 3.64
C VAL A 170 -18.89 1.72 3.44
N GLU A 171 -19.33 1.39 2.23
CA GLU A 171 -20.77 1.19 1.94
C GLU A 171 -21.33 -0.05 2.67
N MET A 172 -20.58 -1.16 2.73
CA MET A 172 -20.93 -2.33 3.52
C MET A 172 -21.14 -1.96 4.99
N LYS A 173 -20.23 -1.15 5.57
CA LYS A 173 -20.35 -0.72 6.95
C LYS A 173 -21.60 0.13 7.19
N LYS A 174 -21.94 1.05 6.27
CA LYS A 174 -23.17 1.85 6.34
C LYS A 174 -24.43 0.98 6.29
N LEU A 175 -24.39 -0.11 5.54
CA LEU A 175 -25.49 -1.07 5.39
C LEU A 175 -25.51 -2.15 6.50
N GLY A 176 -24.58 -2.13 7.46
CA GLY A 176 -24.49 -3.14 8.51
C GLY A 176 -23.96 -4.50 8.05
N LEU A 177 -23.31 -4.57 6.88
CA LEU A 177 -22.71 -5.78 6.33
C LEU A 177 -21.26 -5.97 6.85
N PRO A 178 -20.85 -7.18 7.24
CA PRO A 178 -19.49 -7.44 7.71
C PRO A 178 -18.50 -7.54 6.55
N TRP A 179 -17.27 -7.04 6.72
CA TRP A 179 -16.20 -7.17 5.73
C TRP A 179 -15.64 -8.59 5.62
N ILE A 180 -15.77 -9.36 6.70
CA ILE A 180 -15.40 -10.77 6.77
C ILE A 180 -16.66 -11.58 6.95
N SER A 181 -16.86 -12.55 6.06
CA SER A 181 -17.98 -13.48 6.09
C SER A 181 -17.50 -14.91 5.83
N GLU A 182 -18.35 -15.87 6.19
CA GLU A 182 -18.22 -17.24 5.75
C GLU A 182 -19.21 -17.45 4.59
N VAL A 183 -18.69 -17.75 3.41
CA VAL A 183 -19.49 -18.04 2.21
C VAL A 183 -19.27 -19.49 1.84
N GLU A 184 -20.36 -20.25 1.72
CA GLU A 184 -20.31 -21.65 1.35
C GLU A 184 -19.69 -21.83 -0.04
N GLN A 185 -18.76 -22.78 -0.14
CA GLN A 185 -18.13 -23.11 -1.41
C GLN A 185 -19.04 -24.05 -2.22
N ILE A 186 -19.74 -23.48 -3.20
CA ILE A 186 -20.72 -24.21 -4.02
C ILE A 186 -20.04 -25.16 -5.05
N ALA A 187 -18.77 -24.94 -5.38
CA ALA A 187 -18.04 -25.75 -6.36
C ALA A 187 -16.60 -26.07 -5.89
N PRO A 188 -16.06 -27.26 -6.20
CA PRO A 188 -14.72 -27.66 -5.78
C PRO A 188 -13.64 -26.71 -6.31
N GLN A 189 -12.60 -26.48 -5.51
CA GLN A 189 -11.48 -25.62 -5.85
C GLN A 189 -10.72 -26.24 -7.03
N ARG A 190 -10.66 -25.53 -8.16
CA ARG A 190 -9.86 -25.97 -9.30
C ARG A 190 -8.40 -25.65 -9.01
N THR A 191 -7.58 -26.70 -8.88
CA THR A 191 -6.11 -26.64 -8.71
C THR A 191 -5.43 -26.09 -9.94
#